data_AF-A0A7S3L8V9-F1
#
_entry.id   AF-A0A7S3L8V9-F1
#
_cell.length_a   1.000
_cell.length_b   1.000
_cell.length_c   1.000
_cell.angle_alpha   90.00
_cell.angle_beta   90.00
_cell.angle_gamma   90.00
#
_symmetry.space_group_name_H-M   'P 1'
#
loop_
_entity.id
_entity.type
_entity.pdbx_description
1 polymer ?
#
loop_
_entity_poly.entity_id
_entity_poly.type
_entity_poly.pdbx_seq_one_letter_code
_entity_poly.pdbx_strand_id
1 'polypeptide(L)'
;MEQGGGAAWTRLYKPLRVAFQYQRVRAPHYLGMEAKVTAEWMLKHGINNVRGAMYCETRDYTLADLDALTGFLGHFLDLSYREVSFVLRQSLPDHRPSSSSSSCATAGGRRKFPSNTRKRAMSHRDKCFSCGERGHWAVNCPNVPNAAEKCFACGETGHYAADCPNNGS
;
A
#
# COMPACT_ATOMS: atom_id res chain seq x y z
N MET A 1 -24.35 -29.97 0.01
CA MET A 1 -23.10 -29.90 0.78
C MET A 1 -22.10 -29.14 -0.08
N GLU A 2 -22.05 -27.82 0.12
CA GLU A 2 -21.23 -26.90 -0.68
C GLU A 2 -19.75 -27.04 -0.25
N GLN A 3 -18.87 -27.30 -1.19
CA GLN A 3 -17.43 -27.43 -0.94
C GLN A 3 -16.84 -26.03 -0.68
N GLY A 4 -16.96 -25.54 0.55
CA GLY A 4 -16.25 -24.34 0.99
C GLY A 4 -14.75 -24.57 0.87
N GLY A 5 -14.11 -23.93 -0.11
CA GLY A 5 -12.66 -23.92 -0.26
C GLY A 5 -12.00 -23.18 0.91
N GLY A 6 -11.72 -23.91 1.99
CA GLY A 6 -10.97 -23.37 3.12
C GLY A 6 -9.61 -22.79 2.69
N ALA A 7 -9.09 -21.85 3.48
CA ALA A 7 -7.80 -21.23 3.25
C ALA A 7 -6.71 -22.29 2.98
N ALA A 8 -5.81 -22.05 2.01
CA ALA A 8 -4.76 -23.00 1.60
C ALA A 8 -3.96 -23.57 2.80
N TRP A 9 -3.82 -22.77 3.86
CA TRP A 9 -3.18 -23.16 5.11
C TRP A 9 -3.87 -24.30 5.87
N THR A 10 -5.21 -24.34 5.94
CA THR A 10 -5.94 -25.42 6.65
C THR A 10 -5.90 -26.76 5.90
N ARG A 11 -5.47 -26.76 4.64
CA ARG A 11 -5.18 -27.99 3.89
C ARG A 11 -3.83 -28.60 4.23
N LEU A 12 -2.82 -27.78 4.52
CA LEU A 12 -1.48 -28.23 4.90
C LEU A 12 -1.42 -28.63 6.38
N TYR A 13 -2.08 -27.86 7.25
CA TYR A 13 -2.07 -28.10 8.69
C TYR A 13 -3.49 -28.39 9.19
N LYS A 14 -3.84 -29.67 9.29
CA LYS A 14 -5.12 -30.08 9.86
C LYS A 14 -5.18 -29.66 11.33
N PRO A 15 -6.22 -28.94 11.77
CA PRO A 15 -6.34 -28.57 13.17
C PRO A 15 -6.54 -29.83 14.02
N LEU A 16 -5.70 -30.01 15.04
CA LEU A 16 -5.81 -31.12 15.99
C LEU A 16 -7.14 -31.05 16.78
N ARG A 17 -7.54 -29.83 17.16
CA ARG A 17 -8.83 -29.51 17.79
C ARG A 17 -9.12 -28.03 17.64
N VAL A 18 -10.40 -27.67 17.54
CA VAL A 18 -10.84 -26.27 17.62
C VAL A 18 -10.85 -25.88 19.10
N ALA A 19 -9.92 -25.01 19.53
CA ALA A 19 -9.83 -24.58 20.92
C ALA A 19 -10.97 -23.63 21.31
N PHE A 20 -11.37 -22.77 20.38
CA PHE A 20 -12.44 -21.81 20.58
C PHE A 20 -13.07 -21.45 19.23
N GLN A 21 -14.39 -21.29 19.19
CA GLN A 21 -15.11 -20.81 18.03
C GLN A 21 -15.97 -19.61 18.45
N TYR A 22 -15.67 -18.42 17.93
CA TYR A 22 -16.55 -17.26 18.10
C TYR A 22 -17.66 -17.32 17.05
N GLN A 23 -18.89 -17.59 17.50
CA GLN A 23 -20.08 -17.44 16.67
C GLN A 23 -20.50 -15.96 16.69
N ARG A 24 -20.53 -15.38 15.49
CA ARG A 24 -20.39 -13.95 15.19
C ARG A 24 -21.43 -13.06 15.91
N VAL A 25 -20.93 -11.94 16.42
CA VAL A 25 -21.62 -10.78 17.04
C VAL A 25 -22.87 -10.34 16.24
N ARG A 26 -23.92 -9.81 16.90
CA ARG A 26 -25.18 -9.35 16.26
C ARG A 26 -24.96 -8.48 14.99
N ALA A 27 -25.90 -8.64 14.04
CA ALA A 27 -25.90 -8.13 12.66
C ALA A 27 -25.54 -6.64 12.37
N PRO A 28 -25.71 -5.65 13.27
CA PRO A 28 -25.48 -4.24 12.87
C PRO A 28 -24.00 -3.84 12.69
N HIS A 29 -23.04 -4.61 13.22
CA HIS A 29 -21.60 -4.26 13.22
C HIS A 29 -20.73 -5.29 12.47
N TYR A 30 -21.35 -6.06 11.58
CA TYR A 30 -20.83 -7.34 11.05
C TYR A 30 -19.77 -7.20 9.94
N LEU A 31 -19.53 -5.98 9.44
CA LEU A 31 -18.69 -5.73 8.27
C LEU A 31 -17.45 -4.95 8.68
N GLY A 32 -16.27 -5.57 8.55
CA GLY A 32 -14.98 -4.88 8.66
C GLY A 32 -14.12 -5.19 9.89
N MET A 33 -14.65 -5.83 10.94
CA MET A 33 -13.84 -6.14 12.15
C MET A 33 -12.95 -7.38 12.03
N GLU A 34 -13.05 -8.18 10.96
CA GLU A 34 -12.20 -9.37 10.78
C GLU A 34 -10.71 -9.00 10.72
N ALA A 35 -10.38 -7.92 10.00
CA ALA A 35 -9.02 -7.42 9.90
C ALA A 35 -8.49 -6.91 11.25
N LYS A 36 -9.34 -6.22 12.03
CA LYS A 36 -9.00 -5.75 13.37
C LYS A 36 -8.70 -6.91 14.31
N VAL A 37 -9.57 -7.92 14.37
CA VAL A 37 -9.35 -9.10 15.22
C VAL A 37 -8.08 -9.83 14.78
N THR A 38 -7.86 -9.97 13.47
CA THR A 38 -6.62 -10.58 12.95
C THR A 38 -5.39 -9.79 13.43
N ALA A 39 -5.42 -8.45 13.33
CA ALA A 39 -4.33 -7.59 13.78
C ALA A 39 -4.05 -7.72 15.29
N GLU A 40 -5.09 -7.75 16.13
CA GLU A 40 -4.96 -7.94 17.58
C GLU A 40 -4.28 -9.29 17.91
N TRP A 41 -4.71 -10.36 17.22
CA TRP A 41 -4.14 -11.68 17.42
C TRP A 41 -2.69 -11.78 16.92
N MET A 42 -2.35 -11.12 15.81
CA MET A 42 -0.98 -11.08 15.30
C MET A 42 0.00 -10.46 16.31
N LEU A 43 -0.37 -9.39 16.98
CA LEU A 43 0.46 -8.79 18.03
C LEU A 43 0.56 -9.69 19.28
N LYS A 44 -0.54 -10.34 19.65
CA LYS A 44 -0.61 -11.16 20.87
C LYS A 44 0.12 -12.50 20.75
N HIS A 45 0.00 -13.16 19.60
CA HIS A 45 0.50 -14.52 19.38
C HIS A 45 1.69 -14.58 18.42
N GLY A 46 2.05 -13.46 17.80
CA GLY A 46 3.08 -13.39 16.78
C GLY A 46 2.50 -13.53 15.37
N ILE A 47 3.05 -12.78 14.42
CA ILE A 47 2.53 -12.67 13.04
C ILE A 47 2.54 -14.03 12.33
N ASN A 48 3.61 -14.82 12.50
CA ASN A 48 3.72 -16.12 11.83
C ASN A 48 2.78 -17.19 12.40
N ASN A 49 2.18 -16.97 13.58
CA ASN A 49 1.25 -17.89 14.22
C ASN A 49 -0.23 -17.61 13.91
N VAL A 50 -0.53 -16.52 13.19
CA VAL A 50 -1.89 -16.07 12.90
C VAL A 50 -2.10 -15.96 11.40
N ARG A 51 -3.21 -16.49 10.90
CA ARG A 51 -3.60 -16.44 9.49
C ARG A 51 -5.04 -15.95 9.37
N GLY A 52 -5.24 -14.84 8.69
CA GLY A 52 -6.53 -14.16 8.55
C GLY A 52 -6.41 -12.90 7.69
N ALA A 53 -7.54 -12.31 7.29
CA ALA A 53 -7.59 -11.13 6.41
C ALA A 53 -6.71 -11.31 5.15
N MET A 54 -5.87 -10.33 4.81
CA MET A 54 -4.95 -10.41 3.67
C MET A 54 -3.75 -11.36 3.88
N TYR A 55 -3.55 -11.88 5.10
CA TYR A 55 -2.39 -12.68 5.48
C TYR A 55 -2.72 -14.17 5.61
N CYS A 56 -3.56 -14.69 4.69
CA CYS A 56 -3.97 -16.10 4.66
C CYS A 56 -2.94 -17.04 4.00
N GLU A 57 -1.81 -16.50 3.54
CA GLU A 57 -0.79 -17.26 2.82
C GLU A 57 0.00 -18.22 3.74
N THR A 58 0.50 -19.30 3.17
CA THR A 58 1.27 -20.33 3.88
C THR A 58 2.75 -20.00 4.05
N ARG A 59 3.19 -18.81 3.62
CA ARG A 59 4.57 -18.35 3.77
C ARG A 59 4.82 -17.75 5.17
N ASP A 60 6.08 -17.71 5.55
CA ASP A 60 6.53 -16.96 6.73
C ASP A 60 6.80 -15.51 6.34
N TYR A 61 6.36 -14.60 7.21
CA TYR A 61 6.63 -13.18 7.08
C TYR A 61 7.96 -12.85 7.75
N THR A 62 8.73 -12.00 7.08
CA THR A 62 10.08 -11.58 7.49
C THR A 62 10.17 -10.06 7.55
N LEU A 63 11.36 -9.53 7.88
CA LEU A 63 11.61 -8.08 7.82
C LEU A 63 11.36 -7.46 6.44
N ALA A 64 11.32 -8.25 5.35
CA ALA A 64 10.96 -7.75 4.02
C ALA A 64 9.50 -7.28 3.94
N ASP A 65 8.59 -7.89 4.72
CA ASP A 65 7.16 -7.57 4.74
C ASP A 65 6.81 -6.47 5.76
N LEU A 66 7.82 -5.88 6.41
CA LEU A 66 7.64 -4.97 7.54
C LEU A 66 6.77 -3.76 7.22
N ASP A 67 6.93 -3.16 6.04
CA ASP A 67 6.17 -1.97 5.64
C ASP A 67 4.67 -2.29 5.47
N ALA A 68 4.36 -3.41 4.83
CA ALA A 68 2.99 -3.89 4.66
C ALA A 68 2.33 -4.23 6.00
N LEU A 69 3.05 -4.95 6.87
CA LEU A 69 2.59 -5.31 8.21
C LEU A 69 2.39 -4.07 9.10
N THR A 70 3.32 -3.12 9.04
CA THR A 70 3.21 -1.85 9.78
C THR A 70 2.00 -1.06 9.31
N GLY A 71 1.78 -0.98 8.00
CA GLY A 71 0.62 -0.33 7.40
C GLY A 71 -0.70 -0.95 7.87
N PHE A 72 -0.79 -2.27 7.82
CA PHE A 72 -1.98 -3.00 8.25
C PHE A 72 -2.25 -2.86 9.75
N LEU A 73 -1.26 -3.16 10.59
CA LEU A 73 -1.44 -3.13 12.04
C LEU A 73 -1.66 -1.70 12.55
N GLY A 74 -0.97 -0.71 11.98
CA GLY A 74 -1.16 0.70 12.31
C GLY A 74 -2.57 1.18 11.96
N HIS A 75 -3.05 0.85 10.76
CA HIS A 75 -4.38 1.28 10.30
C HIS A 75 -5.52 0.63 11.09
N PHE A 76 -5.45 -0.68 11.34
CA PHE A 76 -6.58 -1.41 11.95
C PHE A 76 -6.63 -1.34 13.48
N LEU A 77 -5.55 -0.91 14.13
CA LEU A 77 -5.46 -0.78 15.59
C LEU A 77 -5.35 0.67 16.07
N ASP A 78 -5.43 1.65 15.15
CA ASP A 78 -5.22 3.08 15.43
C ASP A 78 -3.90 3.35 16.19
N LEU A 79 -2.86 2.55 15.90
CA LEU A 79 -1.55 2.64 16.53
C LEU A 79 -0.60 3.50 15.71
N SER A 80 0.42 4.06 16.39
CA SER A 80 1.46 4.79 15.68
C SER A 80 2.28 3.81 14.82
N TYR A 81 2.36 4.08 13.52
CA TYR A 81 3.15 3.28 12.57
C TYR A 81 4.62 3.15 13.03
N ARG A 82 5.14 4.17 13.72
CA ARG A 82 6.52 4.18 14.24
C ARG A 82 6.70 3.10 15.31
N GLU A 83 5.83 3.03 16.30
CA GLU A 83 5.92 2.05 17.38
C GLU A 83 5.69 0.62 16.87
N VAL A 84 4.68 0.44 16.00
CA VAL A 84 4.42 -0.84 15.37
C VAL A 84 5.65 -1.34 14.63
N SER A 85 6.26 -0.49 13.78
CA SER A 85 7.46 -0.88 13.03
C SER A 85 8.62 -1.28 13.94
N PHE A 86 8.74 -0.66 15.11
CA PHE A 86 9.77 -0.98 16.08
C PHE A 86 9.55 -2.35 16.74
N VAL A 87 8.32 -2.64 17.16
CA VAL A 87 7.94 -3.94 17.72
C VAL A 87 8.11 -5.07 16.69
N LEU A 88 7.74 -4.81 15.44
CA LEU A 88 7.89 -5.79 14.36
C LEU A 88 9.35 -6.12 14.04
N ARG A 89 10.25 -5.12 14.08
CA ARG A 89 11.70 -5.35 13.90
C ARG A 89 12.30 -6.29 14.95
N GLN A 90 11.76 -6.28 16.16
CA GLN A 90 12.27 -7.11 17.25
C GLN A 90 11.73 -8.54 17.21
N SER A 91 10.54 -8.74 16.64
CA SER A 91 9.80 -10.01 16.68
C SER A 91 9.93 -10.85 15.41
N LEU A 92 10.23 -10.24 14.27
CA LEU A 92 10.35 -10.94 12.99
C LEU A 92 11.77 -11.44 12.74
N PRO A 93 11.93 -12.64 12.13
CA PRO A 93 13.25 -13.14 11.76
C PRO A 93 13.88 -12.29 10.65
N ASP A 94 15.18 -12.02 10.79
CA ASP A 94 16.00 -11.40 9.74
C ASP A 94 16.35 -12.47 8.70
N HIS A 95 15.86 -12.30 7.47
CA HIS A 95 16.31 -13.12 6.35
C HIS A 95 17.65 -12.57 5.85
N ARG A 96 18.69 -12.66 6.68
CA ARG A 96 20.06 -12.40 6.26
C ARG A 96 20.58 -13.68 5.60
N PRO A 97 20.78 -13.72 4.26
CA PRO A 97 21.45 -14.86 3.66
C PRO A 97 22.86 -14.95 4.24
N SER A 98 23.15 -16.07 4.90
CA SER A 98 24.44 -16.33 5.52
C SER A 98 25.47 -16.67 4.44
N SER A 99 26.23 -15.68 3.96
CA SER A 99 27.66 -15.86 3.62
C SER A 99 28.34 -14.55 3.18
N SER A 100 29.27 -14.12 4.03
CA SER A 100 30.58 -13.51 3.73
C SER A 100 30.74 -12.25 2.87
N SER A 101 31.58 -11.38 3.44
CA SER A 101 32.42 -10.32 2.85
C SER A 101 31.84 -8.91 2.73
N SER A 102 32.30 -8.11 3.68
CA SER A 102 32.36 -6.66 3.75
C SER A 102 32.82 -5.99 2.46
N SER A 103 32.10 -4.94 2.06
CA SER A 103 32.74 -3.69 1.63
C SER A 103 31.72 -2.56 1.73
N CYS A 104 32.05 -1.61 2.61
CA CYS A 104 31.51 -0.26 2.58
C CYS A 104 31.67 0.32 1.17
N ALA A 105 30.55 0.68 0.55
CA ALA A 105 30.53 1.62 -0.56
C ALA A 105 29.28 2.48 -0.44
N THR A 106 29.53 3.76 -0.16
CA THR A 106 28.61 4.89 -0.22
C THR A 106 27.73 4.82 -1.47
N ALA A 107 26.40 4.74 -1.29
CA ALA A 107 25.45 5.27 -2.26
C ALA A 107 24.07 5.41 -1.60
N GLY A 108 23.62 6.64 -1.40
CA GLY A 108 22.25 6.95 -1.01
C GLY A 108 21.27 6.47 -2.08
N GLY A 109 20.71 5.28 -1.90
CA GLY A 109 19.61 4.76 -2.70
C GLY A 109 18.30 5.40 -2.25
N ARG A 110 17.90 6.51 -2.89
CA ARG A 110 16.53 7.03 -2.84
C ARG A 110 15.61 5.89 -3.31
N ARG A 111 14.91 5.22 -2.39
CA ARG A 111 13.85 4.25 -2.74
C ARG A 111 12.80 5.02 -3.51
N LYS A 112 12.73 4.78 -4.82
CA LYS A 112 11.69 5.33 -5.69
C LYS A 112 10.39 4.67 -5.26
N PHE A 113 9.56 5.42 -4.52
CA PHE A 113 8.17 5.06 -4.29
C PHE A 113 7.56 4.64 -5.62
N PRO A 114 6.88 3.49 -5.72
CA PRO A 114 6.05 3.22 -6.88
C PRO A 114 4.95 4.26 -6.84
N SER A 115 5.13 5.33 -7.60
CA SER A 115 4.07 6.29 -7.85
C SER A 115 2.94 5.47 -8.44
N ASN A 116 1.87 5.27 -7.68
CA ASN A 116 0.60 4.76 -8.20
C ASN A 116 -0.04 5.86 -9.07
N THR A 117 0.73 6.43 -9.99
CA THR A 117 0.21 7.06 -11.17
C THR A 117 -0.17 5.88 -12.05
N ARG A 118 -1.42 5.41 -11.91
CA ARG A 118 -2.07 4.72 -13.02
C ARG A 118 -2.05 5.71 -14.18
N LYS A 119 -0.96 5.72 -14.94
CA LYS A 119 -0.86 6.41 -16.22
C LYS A 119 -1.88 5.69 -17.08
N ARG A 120 -3.12 6.19 -17.07
CA ARG A 120 -4.17 5.69 -17.97
C ARG A 120 -3.58 5.86 -19.36
N ALA A 121 -3.32 4.75 -20.05
CA ALA A 121 -2.96 4.79 -21.45
C ALA A 121 -4.08 5.54 -22.18
N MET A 122 -3.71 6.54 -22.99
CA MET A 122 -4.68 7.41 -23.66
C MET A 122 -5.60 6.55 -24.52
N SER A 123 -6.90 6.58 -24.23
CA SER A 123 -7.91 5.90 -25.04
C SER A 123 -8.19 6.73 -26.28
N HIS A 124 -8.51 6.09 -27.41
CA HIS A 124 -8.91 6.78 -28.65
C HIS A 124 -10.19 7.64 -28.48
N ARG A 125 -10.88 7.55 -27.34
CA ARG A 125 -12.00 8.43 -26.98
C ARG A 125 -11.57 9.73 -26.29
N ASP A 126 -10.36 9.78 -25.73
CA ASP A 126 -9.86 10.93 -24.99
C ASP A 126 -9.45 12.04 -25.97
N LYS A 127 -10.04 13.22 -25.80
CA LYS A 127 -9.76 14.43 -26.57
C LYS A 127 -8.73 15.27 -25.81
N CYS A 128 -7.86 15.95 -26.53
CA CYS A 128 -6.95 16.94 -25.97
C CYS A 128 -7.76 18.03 -25.27
N PHE A 129 -7.44 18.31 -24.01
CA PHE A 129 -8.15 19.33 -23.22
C PHE A 129 -7.85 20.77 -23.69
N SER A 130 -6.84 20.96 -24.53
CA SER A 130 -6.44 22.27 -25.05
C SER A 130 -7.04 22.59 -26.42
N CYS A 131 -7.03 21.65 -27.37
CA CYS A 131 -7.53 21.87 -28.73
C CYS A 131 -8.77 21.04 -29.09
N GLY A 132 -9.17 20.06 -28.26
CA GLY A 132 -10.31 19.18 -28.53
C GLY A 132 -10.06 18.04 -29.52
N GLU A 133 -8.88 17.96 -30.14
CA GLU A 133 -8.51 16.90 -31.08
C GLU A 133 -8.08 15.60 -30.38
N ARG A 134 -8.23 14.46 -31.04
CA ARG A 134 -7.88 13.13 -30.49
C ARG A 134 -6.44 12.74 -30.86
N GLY A 135 -5.84 11.86 -30.05
CA GLY A 135 -4.53 11.26 -30.35
C GLY A 135 -3.33 11.91 -29.64
N HIS A 136 -3.53 12.96 -28.86
CA HIS A 136 -2.49 13.54 -28.01
C HIS A 136 -3.06 14.15 -26.72
N TRP A 137 -2.27 14.18 -25.64
CA TRP A 137 -2.63 14.93 -24.43
C TRP A 137 -2.39 16.41 -24.61
N ALA A 138 -3.04 17.23 -23.78
CA ALA A 138 -2.80 18.68 -23.70
C ALA A 138 -1.31 19.04 -23.55
N VAL A 139 -0.54 18.16 -22.91
CA VAL A 139 0.92 18.30 -22.71
C VAL A 139 1.72 18.14 -24.02
N ASN A 140 1.21 17.38 -24.98
CA ASN A 140 1.87 17.10 -26.27
C ASN A 140 1.04 17.64 -27.44
N CYS A 141 0.35 18.78 -27.23
CA CYS A 141 -0.48 19.41 -28.23
C CYS A 141 0.38 20.14 -29.27
N PRO A 142 0.37 19.74 -30.55
CA PRO A 142 1.15 20.41 -31.59
C PRO A 142 0.59 21.79 -31.95
N ASN A 143 -0.72 22.00 -31.72
CA ASN A 143 -1.42 23.25 -32.06
C ASN A 143 -1.35 24.31 -30.96
N VAL A 144 -0.90 23.95 -29.75
CA VAL A 144 -0.76 24.88 -28.64
C VAL A 144 0.59 24.61 -27.97
N PRO A 145 1.68 25.25 -28.43
CA PRO A 145 2.94 25.16 -27.73
C PRO A 145 2.73 25.75 -26.32
N ASN A 146 2.92 24.91 -25.31
CA ASN A 146 3.04 25.28 -23.89
C ASN A 146 1.73 25.65 -23.15
N ALA A 147 0.81 24.68 -23.01
CA ALA A 147 -0.13 24.68 -21.88
C ALA A 147 0.54 24.40 -20.51
N ALA A 148 1.85 24.13 -20.49
CA ALA A 148 2.62 23.74 -19.31
C ALA A 148 3.10 24.92 -18.45
N GLU A 149 2.93 26.17 -18.90
CA GLU A 149 3.66 27.31 -18.30
C GLU A 149 2.76 28.49 -17.93
N LYS A 150 1.43 28.39 -18.08
CA LYS A 150 0.53 29.44 -17.58
C LYS A 150 0.13 29.17 -16.14
N CYS A 151 0.31 30.18 -15.29
CA CYS A 151 -0.11 30.17 -13.92
C CYS A 151 -1.62 29.96 -13.83
N PHE A 152 -2.06 28.95 -13.07
CA PHE A 152 -3.49 28.66 -12.90
C PHE A 152 -4.21 29.70 -12.02
N ALA A 153 -3.47 30.56 -11.31
CA ALA A 153 -4.04 31.61 -10.46
C ALA A 153 -4.26 32.93 -11.23
N CYS A 154 -3.33 33.36 -12.09
CA CYS A 154 -3.43 34.64 -12.82
C CYS A 154 -3.53 34.50 -14.35
N GLY A 155 -3.30 33.31 -14.91
CA GLY A 155 -3.36 33.05 -16.35
C GLY A 155 -2.13 33.47 -17.15
N GLU A 156 -1.14 34.11 -16.52
CA GLU A 156 0.11 34.54 -17.17
C GLU A 156 1.12 33.41 -17.34
N THR A 157 1.94 33.48 -18.38
CA THR A 157 2.98 32.48 -18.67
C THR A 157 4.31 32.81 -18.02
N GLY A 158 5.05 31.80 -17.58
CA GLY A 158 6.42 31.94 -17.06
C GLY A 158 6.60 31.64 -15.57
N HIS A 159 5.53 31.26 -14.87
CA HIS A 159 5.58 30.81 -13.47
C HIS A 159 4.45 29.83 -13.16
N TYR A 160 4.63 29.00 -12.12
CA TYR A 160 3.59 28.09 -11.63
C TYR A 160 2.70 28.80 -10.61
N ALA A 161 1.49 28.26 -10.36
CA ALA A 161 0.57 28.81 -9.37
C ALA A 161 1.16 28.90 -7.94
N ALA A 162 2.15 28.05 -7.63
CA ALA A 162 2.90 28.08 -6.38
C ALA A 162 3.83 29.29 -6.26
N ASP A 163 4.37 29.77 -7.38
CA ASP A 163 5.31 30.90 -7.47
C ASP A 163 4.61 32.15 -8.04
N CYS A 164 3.28 32.22 -7.92
CA CYS A 164 2.50 33.31 -8.48
C CYS A 164 2.67 34.57 -7.62
N PRO A 165 3.21 35.67 -8.19
CA PRO A 165 3.40 36.92 -7.45
C PRO A 165 2.06 37.57 -7.04
N ASN A 166 0.95 37.12 -7.61
CA ASN A 166 -0.40 37.63 -7.36
C ASN A 166 -1.23 36.74 -6.41
N ASN A 167 -0.67 35.66 -5.85
CA ASN A 167 -1.39 34.70 -4.98
C ASN A 167 -1.36 35.08 -3.48
N GLY A 168 -1.44 36.38 -3.18
CA GLY A 168 -1.27 36.93 -1.83
C GLY A 168 -2.41 37.85 -1.39
N SER A 169 -3.68 37.48 -1.62
CA SER A 169 -4.86 38.14 -1.02
C SER A 169 -6.00 37.15 -0.80
#